data_AF-A0A443S6N8-F1
#
_entry.id   AF-A0A443S6N8-F1
#
_cell.length_a   1.000
_cell.length_b   1.000
_cell.length_c   1.000
_cell.angle_alpha   90.00
_cell.angle_beta   90.00
_cell.angle_gamma   90.00
#
_symmetry.space_group_name_H-M   'P 1'
#
loop_
_entity.id
_entity.type
_entity.pdbx_description
1 polymer ?
#
loop_
_entity_poly.entity_id
_entity_poly.type
_entity_poly.pdbx_seq_one_letter_code
_entity_poly.pdbx_strand_id
1 'polypeptide(L)'
;YSKFSNAELDYLSKLLNETGTPLLLTAYKVTLDDVKAEESHCKLGMAQCLNKKCIPISKVCDGHDDCGDNSDEPKSCGVNECETTDHKCHHICIDTLIGYKCKCFSGYRFNNKTLLCEDINECEENEIQCASRKCFNTEGSFECDCGEPRQLSPLYPCKYKNDEKPKILYATHKDIRIANVSFYNQHVQQTSVIHEPFKAAVALDYNLRSNYLLWSDVTLKKIYIGPIDKSVSSKFSNDYHSVFVGENIGTVDGLAIDWVHDLVYWTDYSSGTLEVAAVKNAFTRTILISELDRPRAISLYLEESLMFWTQWGFIPRIEVSSQDGSDRRTIASRGLIWPNGLALDEKEKRLYWVDGKDGDVYSCYFDGSNRQRVIDMDAISGVHYQPFAIDYFDYTIYWSDRNQRSIYSKYRLNKNEFRTDQNIFQGGEIFAAKIVHSTKQPLTTNRCKSNKCSHLCLPHNEFCYVCICPTNYHLTDHGFSCVRNKTTVKDNTDPWTLNTEFAVASQPSQRICDKPVVKDTKTARKEFKMEHKEL
;
A
#
# COMPACT_ATOMS: atom_id res chain seq x y z
N TYR A 1 -23.28 6.87 31.47
CA TYR A 1 -23.72 8.02 32.29
C TYR A 1 -24.85 7.70 33.27
N SER A 2 -25.59 6.59 33.17
CA SER A 2 -26.75 6.30 34.03
C SER A 2 -26.48 5.49 35.32
N LYS A 3 -25.23 5.45 35.84
CA LYS A 3 -24.91 4.66 37.06
C LYS A 3 -24.01 5.36 38.08
N PHE A 4 -23.79 6.67 37.98
CA PHE A 4 -22.98 7.42 38.95
C PHE A 4 -23.85 8.38 39.75
N SER A 5 -23.64 8.46 41.05
CA SER A 5 -24.25 9.47 41.91
C SER A 5 -23.63 10.85 41.65
N ASN A 6 -24.37 11.92 41.94
CA ASN A 6 -23.89 13.30 41.74
C ASN A 6 -22.61 13.62 42.55
N ALA A 7 -22.39 12.92 43.67
CA ALA A 7 -21.16 13.03 44.46
C ALA A 7 -19.94 12.36 43.78
N GLU A 8 -20.15 11.29 43.01
CA GLU A 8 -19.08 10.60 42.27
C GLU A 8 -18.69 11.35 40.99
N LEU A 9 -19.66 12.03 40.35
CA LEU A 9 -19.39 12.90 39.21
C LEU A 9 -18.61 14.16 39.61
N ASP A 10 -18.88 14.72 40.79
CA ASP A 10 -18.17 15.90 41.30
C ASP A 10 -16.72 15.57 41.72
N TYR A 11 -16.50 14.36 42.27
CA TYR A 11 -15.17 13.82 42.56
C TYR A 11 -14.34 13.54 41.29
N LEU A 12 -14.97 12.98 40.25
CA LEU A 12 -14.33 12.74 38.94
C LEU A 12 -13.99 14.04 38.20
N SER A 13 -14.82 15.09 38.33
CA SER A 13 -14.53 16.42 37.76
C SER A 13 -13.33 17.11 38.41
N LYS A 14 -13.14 16.91 39.73
CA LYS A 14 -11.96 17.42 40.46
C LYS A 14 -10.69 16.66 40.09
N LEU A 15 -10.76 15.33 39.90
CA LEU A 15 -9.62 14.54 39.44
C LEU A 15 -9.15 14.93 38.02
N LEU A 16 -10.09 15.28 37.13
CA LEU A 16 -9.82 15.73 35.76
C LEU A 16 -9.14 17.11 35.68
N ASN A 17 -9.34 17.98 36.67
CA ASN A 17 -8.72 19.31 36.71
C ASN A 17 -7.33 19.35 37.37
N GLU A 18 -7.00 18.37 38.22
CA GLU A 18 -5.71 18.34 38.94
C GLU A 18 -4.63 17.48 38.25
N THR A 19 -5.02 16.58 37.34
CA THR A 19 -4.08 15.71 36.60
C THR A 19 -4.10 16.04 35.11
N GLY A 20 -3.28 17.00 34.69
CA GLY A 20 -3.17 17.45 33.30
C GLY A 20 -2.54 16.43 32.34
N THR A 21 -3.17 15.28 32.11
CA THR A 21 -2.81 14.29 31.07
C THR A 21 -4.02 13.45 30.62
N PRO A 22 -4.24 13.24 29.29
CA PRO A 22 -5.36 12.43 28.80
C PRO A 22 -4.95 10.97 28.59
N LEU A 23 -5.56 10.04 29.33
CA LEU A 23 -5.50 8.59 29.10
C LEU A 23 -6.91 8.03 28.90
N LEU A 24 -7.11 7.44 27.70
CA LEU A 24 -8.05 6.36 27.35
C LEU A 24 -9.55 6.56 27.65
N LEU A 25 -10.29 6.95 26.62
CA LEU A 25 -11.68 6.53 26.41
C LEU A 25 -11.91 6.21 24.93
N THR A 26 -11.38 5.07 24.51
CA THR A 26 -11.81 4.35 23.30
C THR A 26 -13.12 3.63 23.60
N ALA A 27 -14.25 4.19 23.15
CA ALA A 27 -15.51 3.48 23.05
C ALA A 27 -16.30 3.98 21.83
N TYR A 28 -16.37 3.12 20.81
CA TYR A 28 -17.41 3.06 19.78
C TYR A 28 -17.89 4.38 19.15
N LYS A 29 -17.22 4.80 18.07
CA LYS A 29 -17.86 5.62 17.03
C LYS A 29 -18.54 4.68 16.04
N VAL A 30 -19.86 4.58 16.14
CA VAL A 30 -20.73 3.95 15.14
C VAL A 30 -20.67 4.81 13.87
N THR A 31 -20.44 4.15 12.74
CA THR A 31 -20.51 4.70 11.39
C THR A 31 -21.88 5.32 11.11
N LEU A 32 -21.88 6.52 10.56
CA LEU A 32 -23.06 7.32 10.22
C LEU A 32 -23.34 7.23 8.71
N ASP A 33 -23.22 6.04 8.14
CA ASP A 33 -23.55 5.77 6.73
C ASP A 33 -24.56 4.64 6.70
N ASP A 34 -25.85 5.01 6.70
CA ASP A 34 -26.98 4.27 6.09
C ASP A 34 -28.34 4.86 6.52
N VAL A 35 -28.49 6.17 6.34
CA VAL A 35 -29.83 6.76 6.28
C VAL A 35 -29.81 7.67 5.07
N LYS A 36 -30.68 7.41 4.09
CA LYS A 36 -31.27 8.50 3.31
C LYS A 36 -32.03 9.37 4.30
N ALA A 37 -31.31 10.17 5.07
CA ALA A 37 -31.86 11.16 5.94
C ALA A 37 -32.40 12.21 4.98
N GLU A 38 -33.70 12.48 5.06
CA GLU A 38 -34.17 13.82 4.69
C GLU A 38 -33.24 14.81 5.39
N GLU A 39 -32.58 15.66 4.61
CA GLU A 39 -31.54 16.58 5.08
C GLU A 39 -32.04 17.34 6.31
N SER A 40 -31.51 17.00 7.50
CA SER A 40 -31.78 17.79 8.69
C SER A 40 -30.99 19.09 8.58
N HIS A 41 -31.68 20.23 8.51
CA HIS A 41 -31.06 21.54 8.27
C HIS A 41 -30.56 22.22 9.56
N CYS A 42 -30.61 21.52 10.71
CA CYS A 42 -30.21 22.05 12.01
C CYS A 42 -28.75 21.74 12.33
N LYS A 43 -28.08 22.65 13.06
CA LYS A 43 -26.68 22.48 13.48
C LYS A 43 -26.53 21.34 14.50
N LEU A 44 -25.33 20.76 14.59
CA LEU A 44 -24.99 19.72 15.58
C LEU A 44 -25.39 20.17 17.01
N GLY A 45 -26.16 19.34 17.73
CA GLY A 45 -26.69 19.68 19.07
C GLY A 45 -28.10 20.29 19.08
N MET A 46 -28.72 20.52 17.91
CA MET A 46 -30.10 20.96 17.75
C MET A 46 -30.96 19.83 17.15
N ALA A 47 -32.21 19.71 17.60
CA ALA A 47 -33.23 18.86 17.03
C ALA A 47 -34.15 19.66 16.10
N GLN A 48 -34.63 19.04 15.02
CA GLN A 48 -35.55 19.66 14.07
C GLN A 48 -36.99 19.23 14.38
N CYS A 49 -37.85 20.21 14.66
CA CYS A 49 -39.30 20.03 14.81
C CYS A 49 -39.97 19.69 13.47
N LEU A 50 -41.21 19.18 13.49
CA LEU A 50 -41.96 18.87 12.25
C LEU A 50 -42.23 20.13 11.41
N ASN A 51 -42.48 21.27 12.05
CA ASN A 51 -42.55 22.59 11.41
C ASN A 51 -41.19 23.15 10.93
N LYS A 52 -40.11 22.34 10.97
CA LYS A 52 -38.73 22.68 10.59
C LYS A 52 -38.03 23.73 11.46
N LYS A 53 -38.60 24.09 12.61
CA LYS A 53 -37.92 24.90 13.63
C LYS A 53 -36.81 24.08 14.29
N CYS A 54 -35.67 24.70 14.61
CA CYS A 54 -34.59 24.04 15.35
C CYS A 54 -34.67 24.43 16.83
N ILE A 55 -34.70 23.44 17.72
CA ILE A 55 -34.62 23.61 19.17
C ILE A 55 -33.40 22.85 19.72
N PRO A 56 -32.84 23.22 20.88
CA PRO A 56 -31.77 22.44 21.52
C PRO A 56 -32.24 21.00 21.81
N ILE A 57 -31.36 19.99 21.63
CA ILE A 57 -31.70 18.58 21.94
C ILE A 57 -32.13 18.39 23.40
N SER A 58 -31.62 19.22 24.31
CA SER A 58 -31.99 19.20 25.73
C SER A 58 -33.44 19.60 26.02
N LYS A 59 -34.13 20.19 25.04
CA LYS A 59 -35.53 20.61 25.09
C LYS A 59 -36.48 19.64 24.38
N VAL A 60 -35.95 18.52 23.90
CA VAL A 60 -36.77 17.44 23.37
C VAL A 60 -37.12 16.56 24.56
N CYS A 61 -38.41 16.30 24.77
CA CYS A 61 -38.88 15.49 25.89
C CYS A 61 -38.57 16.07 27.28
N ASP A 62 -38.77 17.38 27.46
CA ASP A 62 -38.70 18.07 28.74
C ASP A 62 -40.08 18.39 29.35
N GLY A 63 -41.16 18.00 28.68
CA GLY A 63 -42.55 18.22 29.10
C GLY A 63 -43.13 19.56 28.66
N HIS A 64 -42.45 20.30 27.78
CA HIS A 64 -42.89 21.59 27.26
C HIS A 64 -42.93 21.64 25.73
N ASP A 65 -43.92 22.34 25.17
CA ASP A 65 -44.01 22.58 23.72
C ASP A 65 -43.08 23.75 23.33
N ASP A 66 -41.81 23.44 23.11
CA ASP A 66 -40.79 24.36 22.62
C ASP A 66 -40.81 24.47 21.07
N CYS A 67 -41.33 23.48 20.37
CA CYS A 67 -41.53 23.51 18.93
C CYS A 67 -42.69 24.43 18.49
N GLY A 68 -43.72 24.59 19.32
CA GLY A 68 -44.98 25.29 19.04
C GLY A 68 -45.99 24.47 18.21
N ASP A 69 -45.63 23.23 17.87
CA ASP A 69 -46.47 22.24 17.20
C ASP A 69 -46.48 20.90 17.96
N ASN A 70 -45.91 20.86 19.17
CA ASN A 70 -45.79 19.72 20.07
C ASN A 70 -45.09 18.50 19.44
N SER A 71 -44.23 18.72 18.43
CA SER A 71 -43.43 17.65 17.80
C SER A 71 -42.26 17.15 18.65
N ASP A 72 -41.88 17.94 19.65
CA ASP A 72 -40.90 17.65 20.69
C ASP A 72 -41.45 16.82 21.86
N GLU A 73 -42.78 16.77 22.03
CA GLU A 73 -43.46 16.07 23.13
C GLU A 73 -44.53 15.05 22.65
N PRO A 74 -44.21 14.12 21.72
CA PRO A 74 -45.16 13.08 21.30
C PRO A 74 -45.39 12.02 22.40
N LYS A 75 -46.41 11.18 22.25
CA LYS A 75 -46.72 10.14 23.26
C LYS A 75 -45.62 9.08 23.50
N SER A 76 -44.70 8.92 22.55
CA SER A 76 -43.52 8.03 22.61
C SER A 76 -42.29 8.73 23.23
N CYS A 77 -42.51 9.86 23.88
CA CYS A 77 -41.47 10.68 24.47
C CYS A 77 -41.09 10.17 25.85
N GLY A 78 -39.78 9.96 26.10
CA GLY A 78 -39.28 9.48 27.39
C GLY A 78 -39.76 8.06 27.77
N VAL A 79 -40.30 7.32 26.81
CA VAL A 79 -40.71 5.92 26.97
C VAL A 79 -39.59 5.05 26.44
N ASN A 80 -39.02 4.19 27.28
CA ASN A 80 -38.05 3.20 26.80
C ASN A 80 -38.78 2.04 26.13
N GLU A 81 -39.04 2.13 24.83
CA GLU A 81 -39.73 1.05 24.12
C GLU A 81 -38.92 -0.24 24.07
N CYS A 82 -37.59 -0.17 24.26
CA CYS A 82 -36.70 -1.33 24.29
C CYS A 82 -36.82 -2.19 25.56
N GLU A 83 -37.48 -1.69 26.62
CA GLU A 83 -37.82 -2.49 27.81
C GLU A 83 -39.16 -3.21 27.69
N THR A 84 -39.93 -2.90 26.64
CA THR A 84 -41.25 -3.51 26.37
C THR A 84 -41.13 -4.57 25.27
N THR A 85 -41.91 -5.65 25.32
CA THR A 85 -41.90 -6.68 24.25
C THR A 85 -42.59 -6.23 22.95
N ASP A 86 -43.11 -5.00 22.90
CA ASP A 86 -43.84 -4.47 21.76
C ASP A 86 -42.93 -3.87 20.67
N HIS A 87 -41.62 -3.74 20.94
CA HIS A 87 -40.67 -3.32 19.92
C HIS A 87 -40.51 -4.40 18.85
N LYS A 88 -40.65 -4.05 17.57
CA LYS A 88 -40.55 -5.00 16.44
C LYS A 88 -39.10 -5.26 16.00
N CYS A 89 -38.11 -4.85 16.78
CA CYS A 89 -36.71 -5.04 16.43
C CYS A 89 -36.30 -6.51 16.50
N HIS A 90 -35.70 -7.02 15.43
CA HIS A 90 -35.18 -8.40 15.38
C HIS A 90 -33.90 -8.58 16.21
N HIS A 91 -32.94 -7.66 16.09
CA HIS A 91 -31.64 -7.75 16.75
C HIS A 91 -31.49 -6.76 17.91
N ILE A 92 -31.07 -5.52 17.63
CA ILE A 92 -30.78 -4.52 18.66
C ILE A 92 -31.87 -3.45 18.62
N CYS A 93 -32.52 -3.20 19.75
CA CYS A 93 -33.35 -2.03 19.96
C CYS A 93 -32.50 -0.92 20.60
N ILE A 94 -32.54 0.28 20.04
CA ILE A 94 -31.90 1.48 20.60
C ILE A 94 -32.99 2.47 20.91
N ASP A 95 -33.16 2.73 22.20
CA ASP A 95 -34.06 3.74 22.72
C ASP A 95 -33.57 5.14 22.32
N THR A 96 -34.48 6.00 21.90
CA THR A 96 -34.18 7.39 21.56
C THR A 96 -35.09 8.32 22.35
N LEU A 97 -34.79 9.62 22.37
CA LEU A 97 -35.62 10.57 23.13
C LEU A 97 -37.09 10.54 22.66
N ILE A 98 -37.32 10.29 21.37
CA ILE A 98 -38.65 10.12 20.79
C ILE A 98 -38.69 8.78 20.04
N GLY A 99 -39.32 7.77 20.64
CA GLY A 99 -39.43 6.43 20.07
C GLY A 99 -38.12 5.63 20.09
N TYR A 100 -38.05 4.59 19.26
CA TYR A 100 -36.90 3.69 19.19
C TYR A 100 -36.44 3.45 17.75
N LYS A 101 -35.19 3.00 17.59
CA LYS A 101 -34.65 2.53 16.31
C LYS A 101 -34.10 1.12 16.43
N CYS A 102 -34.28 0.34 15.37
CA CYS A 102 -33.71 -1.00 15.27
C CYS A 102 -32.34 -0.95 14.58
N LYS A 103 -31.39 -1.69 15.11
CA LYS A 103 -30.06 -1.90 14.52
C LYS A 103 -29.80 -3.39 14.37
N CYS A 104 -29.14 -3.76 13.29
CA CYS A 104 -28.74 -5.14 13.03
C CYS A 104 -27.33 -5.43 13.56
N PHE A 105 -27.06 -6.70 13.91
CA PHE A 105 -25.70 -7.17 14.14
C PHE A 105 -24.85 -7.02 12.87
N SER A 106 -23.52 -6.94 13.02
CA SER A 106 -22.60 -7.01 11.88
C SER A 106 -22.86 -8.28 11.07
N GLY A 107 -22.87 -8.19 9.74
CA GLY A 107 -23.23 -9.28 8.84
C GLY A 107 -24.72 -9.34 8.45
N TYR A 108 -25.56 -8.40 8.94
CA TYR A 108 -26.99 -8.38 8.63
C TYR A 108 -27.45 -6.99 8.17
N ARG A 109 -28.34 -6.93 7.17
CA ARG A 109 -28.96 -5.69 6.68
C ARG A 109 -30.41 -5.59 7.18
N PHE A 110 -30.82 -4.37 7.55
CA PHE A 110 -32.21 -4.12 7.88
C PHE A 110 -33.06 -4.06 6.61
N ASN A 111 -34.07 -4.92 6.49
CA ASN A 111 -35.01 -4.89 5.38
C ASN A 111 -36.26 -4.10 5.76
N ASN A 112 -36.45 -2.94 5.12
CA ASN A 112 -37.58 -2.04 5.38
C ASN A 112 -38.96 -2.65 5.09
N LYS A 113 -39.04 -3.72 4.30
CA LYS A 113 -40.32 -4.39 3.96
C LYS A 113 -40.70 -5.45 4.98
N THR A 114 -39.73 -6.25 5.42
CA THR A 114 -39.96 -7.33 6.39
C THR A 114 -39.78 -6.87 7.83
N LEU A 115 -39.17 -5.69 8.04
CA LEU A 115 -38.74 -5.15 9.34
C LEU A 115 -37.78 -6.08 10.10
N LEU A 116 -37.14 -6.99 9.38
CA LEU A 116 -36.20 -7.97 9.93
C LEU A 116 -34.77 -7.62 9.51
N CYS A 117 -33.82 -8.10 10.30
CA CYS A 117 -32.42 -8.10 9.91
C CYS A 117 -32.16 -9.37 9.11
N GLU A 118 -31.92 -9.23 7.83
CA GLU A 118 -31.63 -10.34 6.93
C GLU A 118 -30.12 -10.49 6.79
N ASP A 119 -29.67 -11.74 6.75
CA ASP A 119 -28.28 -12.10 6.52
C ASP A 119 -27.77 -11.48 5.21
N ILE A 120 -26.58 -10.89 5.24
CA ILE A 120 -25.93 -10.35 4.05
C ILE A 120 -25.19 -11.50 3.39
N ASN A 121 -25.62 -11.91 2.20
CA ASN A 121 -24.87 -12.90 1.44
C ASN A 121 -23.66 -12.24 0.77
N GLU A 122 -22.52 -12.23 1.46
CA GLU A 122 -21.37 -11.47 0.99
C GLU A 122 -20.66 -12.14 -0.22
N CYS A 123 -20.95 -13.41 -0.49
CA CYS A 123 -20.50 -14.11 -1.70
C CYS A 123 -21.23 -13.63 -2.97
N GLU A 124 -22.48 -13.15 -2.85
CA GLU A 124 -23.29 -12.67 -3.97
C GLU A 124 -23.13 -11.17 -4.22
N GLU A 125 -22.86 -10.37 -3.18
CA GLU A 125 -22.71 -8.92 -3.32
C GLU A 125 -21.37 -8.47 -3.98
N ASN A 126 -20.53 -9.40 -4.45
CA ASN A 126 -19.26 -9.13 -5.16
C ASN A 126 -18.21 -8.31 -4.37
N GLU A 127 -18.42 -8.11 -3.07
CA GLU A 127 -17.56 -7.29 -2.22
C GLU A 127 -16.41 -8.08 -1.57
N ILE A 128 -16.48 -9.41 -1.58
CA ILE A 128 -15.52 -10.27 -0.87
C ILE A 128 -14.56 -10.99 -1.83
N GLN A 129 -13.27 -10.93 -1.50
CA GLN A 129 -12.19 -11.58 -2.25
C GLN A 129 -11.61 -12.74 -1.45
N CYS A 130 -12.27 -13.90 -1.52
CA CYS A 130 -11.68 -15.13 -1.00
C CYS A 130 -10.41 -15.49 -1.77
N ALA A 131 -9.36 -15.88 -1.03
CA ALA A 131 -8.05 -16.25 -1.55
C ALA A 131 -8.06 -17.25 -2.73
N SER A 132 -9.01 -18.20 -2.72
CA SER A 132 -9.18 -19.22 -3.77
C SER A 132 -10.33 -18.92 -4.76
N ARG A 133 -10.97 -17.76 -4.66
CA ARG A 133 -12.25 -17.42 -5.34
C ARG A 133 -13.46 -18.29 -4.97
N LYS A 134 -13.36 -19.19 -3.99
CA LYS A 134 -14.51 -19.94 -3.44
C LYS A 134 -14.91 -19.37 -2.09
N CYS A 135 -16.16 -18.93 -2.01
CA CYS A 135 -16.81 -18.30 -0.86
C CYS A 135 -18.04 -19.13 -0.49
N PHE A 136 -18.28 -19.29 0.81
CA PHE A 136 -19.45 -19.96 1.38
C PHE A 136 -20.13 -19.00 2.35
N ASN A 137 -21.37 -18.62 2.07
CA ASN A 137 -22.14 -17.75 2.96
C ASN A 137 -22.54 -18.51 4.24
N THR A 138 -22.43 -17.87 5.40
CA THR A 138 -22.89 -18.38 6.70
C THR A 138 -23.79 -17.36 7.39
N GLU A 139 -24.54 -17.75 8.43
CA GLU A 139 -25.46 -16.82 9.07
C GLU A 139 -24.70 -15.73 9.85
N GLY A 140 -24.73 -14.49 9.36
CA GLY A 140 -24.03 -13.33 9.90
C GLY A 140 -22.56 -13.23 9.53
N SER A 141 -22.07 -14.04 8.59
CA SER A 141 -20.66 -14.06 8.16
C SER A 141 -20.50 -14.88 6.86
N PHE A 142 -19.27 -15.06 6.40
CA PHE A 142 -18.92 -15.99 5.33
C PHE A 142 -17.66 -16.79 5.69
N GLU A 143 -17.46 -17.92 5.03
CA GLU A 143 -16.25 -18.72 5.04
C GLU A 143 -15.59 -18.73 3.66
N CYS A 144 -14.27 -18.56 3.62
CA CYS A 144 -13.49 -18.69 2.39
C CYS A 144 -12.77 -20.03 2.34
N ASP A 145 -12.80 -20.71 1.19
CA ASP A 145 -11.77 -21.71 0.90
C ASP A 145 -10.46 -20.96 0.69
N CYS A 146 -9.44 -21.29 1.46
CA CYS A 146 -8.18 -20.55 1.45
C CYS A 146 -7.21 -21.02 0.37
N GLY A 147 -7.43 -22.20 -0.22
CA GLY A 147 -6.50 -22.86 -1.13
C GLY A 147 -5.16 -23.21 -0.46
N GLU A 148 -4.41 -24.18 -0.99
CA GLU A 148 -3.07 -24.43 -0.46
C GLU A 148 -2.09 -23.31 -0.89
N PRO A 149 -1.20 -22.84 0.00
CA PRO A 149 -0.87 -23.34 1.32
C PRO A 149 -1.49 -22.48 2.45
N ARG A 150 -2.80 -22.24 2.49
CA ARG A 150 -3.46 -21.39 3.50
C ARG A 150 -4.50 -22.17 4.31
N GLN A 151 -4.81 -21.70 5.51
CA GLN A 151 -5.83 -22.24 6.41
C GLN A 151 -6.64 -21.10 7.06
N LEU A 152 -7.86 -21.40 7.49
CA LEU A 152 -8.72 -20.47 8.22
C LEU A 152 -8.08 -20.02 9.54
N SER A 153 -8.25 -18.76 9.93
CA SER A 153 -7.79 -18.21 11.20
C SER A 153 -8.90 -17.40 11.89
N PRO A 154 -8.99 -17.39 13.24
CA PRO A 154 -10.01 -16.62 13.97
C PRO A 154 -9.95 -15.09 13.72
N LEU A 155 -8.79 -14.58 13.31
CA LEU A 155 -8.55 -13.14 13.10
C LEU A 155 -8.46 -12.74 11.62
N TYR A 156 -8.25 -13.70 10.71
CA TYR A 156 -8.00 -13.44 9.30
C TYR A 156 -8.70 -14.51 8.46
N PRO A 157 -9.51 -14.13 7.45
CA PRO A 157 -10.20 -15.08 6.57
C PRO A 157 -9.29 -16.19 6.06
N CYS A 158 -8.02 -15.91 5.77
CA CYS A 158 -7.01 -16.92 5.44
C CYS A 158 -5.63 -16.55 5.97
N LYS A 159 -4.94 -17.48 6.63
CA LYS A 159 -3.53 -17.37 7.07
C LYS A 159 -2.68 -18.42 6.35
N TYR A 160 -1.41 -18.11 6.05
CA TYR A 160 -0.47 -19.12 5.55
C TYR A 160 -0.31 -20.33 6.50
N LYS A 161 -0.25 -21.53 5.92
CA LYS A 161 -0.04 -22.85 6.55
C LYS A 161 1.39 -23.02 7.04
N ASN A 162 2.35 -22.37 6.37
CA ASN A 162 3.69 -22.19 6.94
C ASN A 162 3.58 -21.13 8.04
N ASP A 163 3.96 -21.51 9.27
CA ASP A 163 4.03 -20.60 10.42
C ASP A 163 5.12 -19.50 10.29
N GLU A 164 5.66 -19.29 9.08
CA GLU A 164 6.56 -18.20 8.77
C GLU A 164 5.80 -16.88 8.93
N LYS A 165 6.18 -16.10 9.94
CA LYS A 165 5.62 -14.77 10.18
C LYS A 165 6.31 -13.75 9.27
N PRO A 166 5.57 -12.79 8.69
CA PRO A 166 6.21 -11.71 7.94
C PRO A 166 7.13 -10.91 8.88
N LYS A 167 8.25 -10.47 8.32
CA LYS A 167 9.17 -9.54 8.96
C LYS A 167 9.08 -8.20 8.26
N ILE A 168 9.53 -7.15 8.91
CA ILE A 168 9.66 -5.82 8.32
C ILE A 168 11.11 -5.38 8.35
N LEU A 169 11.64 -5.03 7.19
CA LEU A 169 12.96 -4.43 6.98
C LEU A 169 12.78 -2.93 6.80
N TYR A 170 13.42 -2.11 7.63
CA TYR A 170 13.24 -0.67 7.61
C TYR A 170 14.53 0.09 7.91
N ALA A 171 14.65 1.28 7.34
CA ALA A 171 15.76 2.20 7.56
C ALA A 171 15.39 3.27 8.59
N THR A 172 16.28 3.45 9.56
CA THR A 172 16.23 4.56 10.53
C THR A 172 17.37 5.55 10.24
N HIS A 173 17.47 6.61 11.06
CA HIS A 173 18.60 7.54 11.02
C HIS A 173 19.95 6.94 11.48
N LYS A 174 19.96 5.74 12.08
CA LYS A 174 21.18 5.12 12.65
C LYS A 174 21.57 3.80 12.00
N ASP A 175 20.57 2.99 11.64
CA ASP A 175 20.75 1.59 11.26
C ASP A 175 19.59 1.09 10.39
N ILE A 176 19.84 0.01 9.65
CA ILE A 176 18.81 -0.73 8.92
C ILE A 176 18.47 -1.94 9.78
N ARG A 177 17.20 -2.08 10.13
CA ARG A 177 16.71 -3.09 11.07
C ARG A 177 15.76 -4.04 10.40
N ILE A 178 15.75 -5.27 10.89
CA ILE A 178 14.70 -6.26 10.61
C ILE A 178 13.99 -6.62 11.91
N ALA A 179 12.67 -6.73 11.84
CA ALA A 179 11.83 -7.03 13.00
C ALA A 179 10.70 -7.99 12.62
N ASN A 180 10.31 -8.87 13.54
CA ASN A 180 9.12 -9.70 13.33
C ASN A 180 7.87 -8.84 13.43
N VAL A 181 6.92 -9.00 12.50
CA VAL A 181 5.61 -8.36 12.64
C VAL A 181 4.83 -9.10 13.73
N SER A 182 4.58 -8.43 14.85
CA SER A 182 3.76 -8.94 15.96
C SER A 182 2.55 -8.05 16.15
N PHE A 183 1.39 -8.67 16.31
CA PHE A 183 0.08 -8.00 16.39
C PHE A 183 -0.39 -7.78 17.84
N TYR A 184 0.39 -8.20 18.84
CA TYR A 184 -0.05 -8.30 20.24
C TYR A 184 0.78 -7.47 21.22
N ASN A 185 1.16 -6.22 20.93
CA ASN A 185 1.88 -5.32 21.88
C ASN A 185 3.05 -5.99 22.65
N GLN A 186 3.61 -7.07 22.11
CA GLN A 186 4.76 -7.74 22.68
C GLN A 186 5.99 -6.95 22.22
N HIS A 187 7.00 -6.86 23.08
CA HIS A 187 8.26 -6.24 22.70
C HIS A 187 8.78 -6.89 21.41
N VAL A 188 8.68 -6.16 20.30
CA VAL A 188 9.10 -6.63 18.99
C VAL A 188 10.62 -6.76 19.04
N GLN A 189 11.11 -7.99 18.99
CA GLN A 189 12.55 -8.25 18.89
C GLN A 189 13.05 -7.71 17.54
N GLN A 190 13.96 -6.74 17.62
CA GLN A 190 14.56 -6.06 16.49
C GLN A 190 16.02 -6.48 16.38
N THR A 191 16.45 -6.76 15.16
CA THR A 191 17.85 -7.05 14.85
C THR A 191 18.36 -5.98 13.90
N SER A 192 19.45 -5.32 14.25
CA SER A 192 20.15 -4.45 13.30
C SER A 192 20.91 -5.31 12.28
N VAL A 193 20.64 -5.06 11.01
CA VAL A 193 21.25 -5.75 9.88
C VAL A 193 22.48 -4.99 9.41
N ILE A 194 22.33 -3.70 9.15
CA ILE A 194 23.44 -2.81 8.73
C ILE A 194 23.64 -1.76 9.81
N HIS A 195 24.88 -1.63 10.27
CA HIS A 195 25.33 -0.59 11.19
C HIS A 195 26.17 0.44 10.45
N GLU A 196 26.39 1.58 11.12
CA GLU A 196 27.29 2.66 10.69
C GLU A 196 28.61 2.19 10.04
N PRO A 197 29.18 2.99 9.12
CA PRO A 197 28.79 4.36 8.81
C PRO A 197 27.90 4.48 7.56
N PHE A 198 26.62 4.80 7.76
CA PHE A 198 25.79 5.47 6.78
C PHE A 198 25.08 6.64 7.48
N LYS A 199 24.81 7.72 6.75
CA LYS A 199 24.35 9.01 7.29
C LYS A 199 22.84 9.21 7.15
N ALA A 200 22.26 8.77 6.03
CA ALA A 200 20.83 8.91 5.78
C ALA A 200 20.36 7.89 4.73
N ALA A 201 19.99 6.69 5.19
CA ALA A 201 19.42 5.66 4.32
C ALA A 201 17.95 5.99 4.01
N VAL A 202 17.63 6.31 2.75
CA VAL A 202 16.29 6.83 2.37
C VAL A 202 15.47 5.86 1.55
N ALA A 203 16.09 5.07 0.67
CA ALA A 203 15.42 3.99 -0.05
C ALA A 203 16.14 2.67 0.23
N LEU A 204 15.38 1.57 0.23
CA LEU A 204 15.91 0.22 0.33
C LEU A 204 15.04 -0.78 -0.43
N ASP A 205 15.67 -1.85 -0.91
CA ASP A 205 15.00 -3.06 -1.39
C ASP A 205 15.91 -4.28 -1.15
N TYR A 206 15.37 -5.48 -1.26
CA TYR A 206 16.10 -6.71 -0.90
C TYR A 206 15.93 -7.85 -1.90
N ASN A 207 16.84 -8.82 -1.87
CA ASN A 207 16.71 -10.11 -2.51
C ASN A 207 16.96 -11.19 -1.46
N LEU A 208 15.89 -11.84 -1.01
CA LEU A 208 15.91 -12.79 0.10
C LEU A 208 16.68 -14.07 -0.28
N ARG A 209 16.47 -14.57 -1.50
CA ARG A 209 17.10 -15.80 -1.99
C ARG A 209 18.61 -15.65 -2.13
N SER A 210 19.05 -14.52 -2.67
CA SER A 210 20.47 -14.21 -2.86
C SER A 210 21.11 -13.56 -1.61
N ASN A 211 20.34 -13.38 -0.53
CA ASN A 211 20.78 -12.82 0.75
C ASN A 211 21.49 -11.46 0.61
N TYR A 212 20.89 -10.49 -0.09
CA TYR A 212 21.42 -9.12 -0.12
C TYR A 212 20.30 -8.08 -0.05
N LEU A 213 20.65 -6.90 0.43
CA LEU A 213 19.83 -5.69 0.34
C LEU A 213 20.64 -4.56 -0.28
N LEU A 214 19.93 -3.67 -0.96
CA LEU A 214 20.45 -2.41 -1.50
C LEU A 214 19.82 -1.25 -0.75
N TRP A 215 20.60 -0.22 -0.48
CA TRP A 215 20.09 1.02 0.09
C TRP A 215 20.78 2.24 -0.50
N SER A 216 20.04 3.35 -0.58
CA SER A 216 20.59 4.64 -0.97
C SER A 216 20.94 5.47 0.25
N ASP A 217 22.13 6.07 0.25
CA ASP A 217 22.50 7.10 1.22
C ASP A 217 22.51 8.46 0.52
N VAL A 218 21.56 9.33 0.88
CA VAL A 218 21.38 10.63 0.23
C VAL A 218 22.42 11.67 0.66
N THR A 219 23.07 11.48 1.81
CA THR A 219 24.11 12.40 2.30
C THR A 219 25.47 12.04 1.72
N LEU A 220 25.76 10.74 1.60
CA LEU A 220 26.99 10.25 0.98
C LEU A 220 26.88 10.21 -0.55
N LYS A 221 25.66 10.33 -1.09
CA LYS A 221 25.35 10.20 -2.52
C LYS A 221 25.92 8.91 -3.07
N LYS A 222 25.45 7.78 -2.54
CA LYS A 222 25.86 6.43 -2.96
C LYS A 222 24.70 5.45 -2.84
N ILE A 223 24.71 4.42 -3.68
CA ILE A 223 23.94 3.19 -3.44
C ILE A 223 24.92 2.14 -2.94
N TYR A 224 24.56 1.46 -1.86
CA TYR A 224 25.33 0.41 -1.23
C TYR A 224 24.63 -0.94 -1.35
N ILE A 225 25.41 -2.02 -1.36
CA ILE A 225 24.94 -3.40 -1.31
C ILE A 225 25.56 -4.12 -0.11
N GLY A 226 24.78 -4.95 0.58
CA GLY A 226 25.24 -5.73 1.73
C GLY A 226 24.33 -6.92 2.04
N PRO A 227 24.76 -7.88 2.87
CA PRO A 227 23.98 -9.07 3.18
C PRO A 227 22.82 -8.77 4.15
N ILE A 228 21.70 -9.49 4.02
CA ILE A 228 20.58 -9.42 4.97
C ILE A 228 20.92 -10.20 6.24
N ASP A 229 21.46 -11.41 6.08
CA ASP A 229 21.97 -12.23 7.17
C ASP A 229 23.50 -12.35 7.07
N LYS A 230 24.18 -11.78 8.07
CA LYS A 230 25.65 -11.79 8.18
C LYS A 230 26.21 -13.19 8.46
N SER A 231 25.43 -14.08 9.06
CA SER A 231 25.89 -15.44 9.39
C SER A 231 26.13 -16.31 8.16
N VAL A 232 25.48 -15.97 7.04
CA VAL A 232 25.51 -16.75 5.80
C VAL A 232 26.64 -16.30 4.86
N SER A 233 27.24 -15.13 5.08
CA SER A 233 28.19 -14.56 4.12
C SER A 233 29.65 -14.74 4.52
N SER A 234 30.24 -15.85 4.08
CA SER A 234 31.70 -16.03 3.97
C SER A 234 32.33 -15.29 2.78
N LYS A 235 31.53 -14.53 2.00
CA LYS A 235 31.94 -13.88 0.74
C LYS A 235 32.29 -12.40 0.84
N PHE A 236 32.00 -11.73 1.95
CA PHE A 236 32.38 -10.33 2.16
C PHE A 236 33.58 -10.28 3.10
N SER A 237 34.63 -9.55 2.68
CA SER A 237 35.76 -9.17 3.53
C SER A 237 35.29 -8.42 4.77
N ASN A 238 36.18 -8.09 5.70
CA ASN A 238 35.87 -7.40 6.97
C ASN A 238 34.96 -6.15 6.89
N ASP A 239 34.79 -5.56 5.70
CA ASP A 239 33.69 -4.64 5.38
C ASP A 239 32.43 -5.41 4.93
N TYR A 240 31.43 -5.48 5.80
CA TYR A 240 30.16 -6.19 5.56
C TYR A 240 29.28 -5.56 4.46
N HIS A 241 29.76 -4.59 3.69
CA HIS A 241 29.04 -3.94 2.59
C HIS A 241 30.00 -3.34 1.55
N SER A 242 29.51 -3.07 0.34
CA SER A 242 30.28 -2.40 -0.71
C SER A 242 29.45 -1.31 -1.41
N VAL A 243 30.15 -0.37 -2.06
CA VAL A 243 29.52 0.65 -2.88
C VAL A 243 29.07 0.01 -4.19
N PHE A 244 27.76 0.02 -4.47
CA PHE A 244 27.20 -0.44 -5.73
C PHE A 244 27.32 0.64 -6.81
N VAL A 245 26.90 1.88 -6.50
CA VAL A 245 27.07 3.05 -7.38
C VAL A 245 27.61 4.22 -6.54
N GLY A 246 28.74 4.79 -6.97
CA GLY A 246 29.46 5.82 -6.20
C GLY A 246 29.72 7.15 -6.91
N GLU A 247 29.38 7.26 -8.20
CA GLU A 247 29.68 8.44 -9.03
C GLU A 247 28.43 8.94 -9.75
N ASN A 248 28.34 10.24 -10.02
CA ASN A 248 27.24 10.88 -10.76
C ASN A 248 25.86 10.44 -10.26
N ILE A 249 25.68 10.44 -8.94
CA ILE A 249 24.43 10.07 -8.29
C ILE A 249 24.01 11.21 -7.36
N GLY A 250 22.75 11.55 -7.41
CA GLY A 250 22.14 12.62 -6.65
C GLY A 250 21.43 12.11 -5.42
N THR A 251 20.11 12.25 -5.42
CA THR A 251 19.25 11.88 -4.29
C THR A 251 18.37 10.74 -4.73
N VAL A 252 18.80 9.52 -4.40
CA VAL A 252 18.05 8.32 -4.77
C VAL A 252 16.96 8.05 -3.74
N ASP A 253 15.73 8.29 -4.17
CA ASP A 253 14.53 8.30 -3.32
C ASP A 253 13.67 7.04 -3.51
N GLY A 254 13.98 6.22 -4.52
CA GLY A 254 13.35 4.94 -4.76
C GLY A 254 14.33 3.92 -5.32
N LEU A 255 14.20 2.67 -4.86
CA LEU A 255 14.98 1.51 -5.30
C LEU A 255 14.03 0.34 -5.50
N ALA A 256 14.24 -0.42 -6.57
CA ALA A 256 13.55 -1.70 -6.81
C ALA A 256 14.47 -2.73 -7.48
N ILE A 257 14.38 -3.98 -7.04
CA ILE A 257 15.22 -5.08 -7.52
C ILE A 257 14.37 -6.05 -8.34
N ASP A 258 14.86 -6.37 -9.54
CA ASP A 258 14.40 -7.53 -10.30
C ASP A 258 15.26 -8.73 -9.92
N TRP A 259 14.77 -9.55 -8.99
CA TRP A 259 15.46 -10.74 -8.50
C TRP A 259 15.47 -11.90 -9.52
N VAL A 260 14.70 -11.81 -10.61
CA VAL A 260 14.65 -12.82 -11.66
C VAL A 260 15.74 -12.57 -12.71
N HIS A 261 15.95 -11.30 -13.08
CA HIS A 261 16.91 -10.88 -14.11
C HIS A 261 18.21 -10.30 -13.54
N ASP A 262 18.38 -10.24 -12.21
CA ASP A 262 19.54 -9.63 -11.53
C ASP A 262 19.74 -8.15 -11.93
N LEU A 263 18.65 -7.36 -11.94
CA LEU A 263 18.66 -5.93 -12.27
C LEU A 263 18.27 -5.06 -11.07
N VAL A 264 18.81 -3.84 -11.04
CA VAL A 264 18.47 -2.81 -10.05
C VAL A 264 17.96 -1.59 -10.79
N TYR A 265 16.80 -1.11 -10.38
CA TYR A 265 16.18 0.12 -10.86
C TYR A 265 16.14 1.15 -9.75
N TRP A 266 16.39 2.41 -10.09
CA TRP A 266 16.28 3.50 -9.12
C TRP A 266 15.80 4.79 -9.76
N THR A 267 15.21 5.63 -8.93
CA THR A 267 14.80 6.99 -9.25
C THR A 267 15.74 7.96 -8.58
N ASP A 268 16.28 8.91 -9.34
CA ASP A 268 17.12 9.98 -8.80
C ASP A 268 16.38 11.31 -8.91
N TYR A 269 16.02 11.83 -7.74
CA TYR A 269 15.32 13.11 -7.59
C TYR A 269 16.14 14.29 -8.15
N SER A 270 17.46 14.27 -7.98
CA SER A 270 18.31 15.41 -8.33
C SER A 270 18.54 15.53 -9.83
N SER A 271 18.69 14.40 -10.53
CA SER A 271 18.85 14.35 -11.99
C SER A 271 17.53 14.23 -12.75
N GLY A 272 16.43 13.90 -12.07
CA GLY A 272 15.14 13.67 -12.73
C GLY A 272 15.19 12.44 -13.64
N THR A 273 15.87 11.38 -13.21
CA THR A 273 16.09 10.16 -14.02
C THR A 273 15.55 8.92 -13.34
N LEU A 274 15.14 7.95 -14.16
CA LEU A 274 14.96 6.55 -13.77
C LEU A 274 16.01 5.74 -14.52
N GLU A 275 16.81 5.00 -13.76
CA GLU A 275 18.01 4.33 -14.26
C GLU A 275 18.02 2.85 -13.88
N VAL A 276 18.80 2.08 -14.62
CA VAL A 276 18.96 0.63 -14.43
C VAL A 276 20.42 0.21 -14.51
N ALA A 277 20.80 -0.81 -13.74
CA ALA A 277 22.07 -1.52 -13.88
C ALA A 277 21.93 -2.99 -13.51
N ALA A 278 22.82 -3.84 -14.04
CA ALA A 278 22.94 -5.22 -13.60
C ALA A 278 23.60 -5.29 -12.21
N VAL A 279 23.04 -6.11 -11.31
CA VAL A 279 23.53 -6.30 -9.93
C VAL A 279 25.01 -6.71 -9.91
N LYS A 280 25.43 -7.55 -10.86
CA LYS A 280 26.81 -8.07 -10.94
C LYS A 280 27.79 -7.09 -11.58
N ASN A 281 27.30 -6.07 -12.29
CA ASN A 281 28.15 -5.14 -13.02
C ASN A 281 27.49 -3.76 -13.12
N ALA A 282 27.72 -2.91 -12.12
CA ALA A 282 27.18 -1.56 -12.07
C ALA A 282 27.64 -0.66 -13.24
N PHE A 283 28.74 -0.98 -13.94
CA PHE A 283 29.17 -0.25 -15.14
C PHE A 283 28.19 -0.34 -16.31
N THR A 284 27.24 -1.28 -16.25
CA THR A 284 26.16 -1.39 -17.22
C THR A 284 25.09 -0.30 -17.07
N ARG A 285 25.21 0.56 -16.05
CA ARG A 285 24.32 1.68 -15.75
C ARG A 285 23.86 2.44 -17.00
N THR A 286 22.53 2.57 -17.12
CA THR A 286 21.86 3.26 -18.22
C THR A 286 20.70 4.10 -17.70
N ILE A 287 20.54 5.30 -18.25
CA ILE A 287 19.35 6.14 -18.03
C ILE A 287 18.23 5.62 -18.94
N LEU A 288 17.15 5.11 -18.36
CA LEU A 288 15.99 4.60 -19.10
C LEU A 288 14.98 5.70 -19.40
N ILE A 289 14.69 6.53 -18.41
CA ILE A 289 13.73 7.62 -18.52
C ILE A 289 14.38 8.86 -17.94
N SER A 290 14.26 9.98 -18.65
CA SER A 290 14.74 11.30 -18.23
C SER A 290 13.57 12.27 -18.11
N GLU A 291 13.86 13.51 -17.68
CA GLU A 291 12.88 14.59 -17.53
C GLU A 291 11.74 14.25 -16.56
N LEU A 292 12.06 13.49 -15.51
CA LEU A 292 11.12 13.21 -14.42
C LEU A 292 11.10 14.39 -13.44
N ASP A 293 9.90 14.83 -13.06
CA ASP A 293 9.72 15.94 -12.13
C ASP A 293 9.57 15.40 -10.70
N ARG A 294 10.68 15.43 -9.96
CA ARG A 294 10.80 14.92 -8.58
C ARG A 294 10.31 13.47 -8.44
N PRO A 295 10.93 12.50 -9.15
CA PRO A 295 10.58 11.10 -9.00
C PRO A 295 10.89 10.61 -7.58
N ARG A 296 10.10 9.65 -7.08
CA ARG A 296 10.28 9.07 -5.74
C ARG A 296 10.12 7.55 -5.73
N ALA A 297 8.98 7.02 -5.29
CA ALA A 297 8.84 5.58 -5.13
C ALA A 297 8.84 4.86 -6.48
N ILE A 298 9.36 3.63 -6.51
CA ILE A 298 9.32 2.74 -7.66
C ILE A 298 8.94 1.32 -7.19
N SER A 299 8.19 0.58 -8.00
CA SER A 299 7.83 -0.83 -7.75
C SER A 299 7.74 -1.57 -9.08
N LEU A 300 8.10 -2.86 -9.08
CA LEU A 300 8.19 -3.70 -10.27
C LEU A 300 7.14 -4.81 -10.20
N TYR A 301 6.49 -5.08 -11.32
CA TYR A 301 5.67 -6.28 -11.52
C TYR A 301 6.34 -7.15 -12.58
N LEU A 302 7.12 -8.14 -12.12
CA LEU A 302 8.05 -8.91 -12.95
C LEU A 302 7.35 -9.87 -13.93
N GLU A 303 6.14 -10.32 -13.61
CA GLU A 303 5.38 -11.24 -14.46
C GLU A 303 5.03 -10.60 -15.81
N GLU A 304 4.61 -9.33 -15.82
CA GLU A 304 4.30 -8.57 -17.04
C GLU A 304 5.39 -7.56 -17.41
N SER A 305 6.52 -7.58 -16.70
CA SER A 305 7.62 -6.63 -16.87
C SER A 305 7.20 -5.17 -16.88
N LEU A 306 6.39 -4.80 -15.90
CA LEU A 306 5.97 -3.41 -15.68
C LEU A 306 6.75 -2.77 -14.55
N MET A 307 6.96 -1.46 -14.68
CA MET A 307 7.51 -0.59 -13.64
C MET A 307 6.52 0.51 -13.35
N PHE A 308 6.28 0.78 -12.07
CA PHE A 308 5.43 1.87 -11.62
C PHE A 308 6.23 2.81 -10.75
N TRP A 309 6.04 4.12 -10.91
CA TRP A 309 6.72 5.11 -10.07
C TRP A 309 5.85 6.33 -9.77
N THR A 310 6.22 7.05 -8.72
CA THR A 310 5.56 8.29 -8.29
C THR A 310 6.41 9.53 -8.59
N GLN A 311 5.75 10.64 -8.89
CA GLN A 311 6.31 11.98 -9.05
C GLN A 311 5.47 12.96 -8.27
N TRP A 312 6.13 13.84 -7.51
CA TRP A 312 5.47 14.83 -6.65
C TRP A 312 5.88 16.27 -7.01
N GLY A 313 6.31 16.46 -8.26
CA GLY A 313 6.66 17.73 -8.83
C GLY A 313 5.51 18.73 -8.98
N PHE A 314 5.66 19.69 -9.89
CA PHE A 314 4.64 20.68 -10.17
C PHE A 314 3.32 20.04 -10.65
N ILE A 315 3.43 18.95 -11.40
CA ILE A 315 2.29 18.10 -11.78
C ILE A 315 2.51 16.70 -11.19
N PRO A 316 1.97 16.41 -10.00
CA PRO A 316 2.09 15.09 -9.39
C PRO A 316 1.47 14.00 -10.25
N ARG A 317 2.18 12.88 -10.44
CA ARG A 317 1.75 11.77 -11.27
C ARG A 317 2.17 10.42 -10.70
N ILE A 318 1.36 9.41 -10.98
CA ILE A 318 1.77 8.01 -10.90
C ILE A 318 1.80 7.50 -12.34
N GLU A 319 2.93 6.93 -12.74
CA GLU A 319 3.16 6.48 -14.10
C GLU A 319 3.59 5.02 -14.12
N VAL A 320 3.49 4.44 -15.32
CA VAL A 320 3.88 3.07 -15.60
C VAL A 320 4.56 2.99 -16.95
N SER A 321 5.50 2.06 -17.10
CA SER A 321 6.13 1.68 -18.37
C SER A 321 6.47 0.19 -18.33
N SER A 322 6.87 -0.37 -19.46
CA SER A 322 7.61 -1.64 -19.48
C SER A 322 8.99 -1.46 -18.81
N GLN A 323 9.61 -2.56 -18.37
CA GLN A 323 10.93 -2.60 -17.70
C GLN A 323 12.10 -2.11 -18.56
N ASP A 324 11.88 -1.96 -19.87
CA ASP A 324 12.81 -1.33 -20.81
C ASP A 324 12.57 0.19 -20.99
N GLY A 325 11.59 0.76 -20.30
CA GLY A 325 11.20 2.17 -20.39
C GLY A 325 10.22 2.49 -21.53
N SER A 326 9.86 1.51 -22.36
CA SER A 326 8.88 1.69 -23.44
C SER A 326 7.43 1.66 -22.92
N ASP A 327 6.47 2.02 -23.77
CA ASP A 327 5.03 1.98 -23.46
C ASP A 327 4.63 2.78 -22.19
N ARG A 328 5.35 3.88 -21.94
CA ARG A 328 5.13 4.81 -20.83
C ARG A 328 3.76 5.49 -20.92
N ARG A 329 3.00 5.46 -19.82
CA ARG A 329 1.70 6.15 -19.68
C ARG A 329 1.45 6.58 -18.23
N THR A 330 0.56 7.55 -18.06
CA THR A 330 0.12 8.01 -16.74
C THR A 330 -1.08 7.19 -16.23
N ILE A 331 -1.00 6.72 -14.99
CA ILE A 331 -2.08 6.01 -14.26
C ILE A 331 -2.97 7.00 -13.50
N ALA A 332 -2.37 7.95 -12.80
CA ALA A 332 -3.10 8.94 -12.03
C ALA A 332 -2.39 10.30 -12.08
N SER A 333 -3.17 11.37 -12.21
CA SER A 333 -2.68 12.76 -12.25
C SER A 333 -3.60 13.77 -11.55
N ARG A 334 -4.79 13.36 -11.10
CA ARG A 334 -5.77 14.21 -10.40
C ARG A 334 -5.77 13.86 -8.91
N GLY A 335 -6.02 14.81 -8.02
CA GLY A 335 -6.11 14.53 -6.58
C GLY A 335 -4.86 13.84 -6.04
N LEU A 336 -3.68 14.23 -6.53
CA LEU A 336 -2.38 13.82 -6.03
C LEU A 336 -1.68 15.09 -5.58
N ILE A 337 -1.05 15.05 -4.41
CA ILE A 337 -0.27 16.15 -3.89
C ILE A 337 1.16 15.67 -3.65
N TRP A 338 1.37 14.79 -2.67
CA TRP A 338 2.68 14.20 -2.38
C TRP A 338 2.60 12.66 -2.40
N PRO A 339 2.54 12.01 -3.58
CA PRO A 339 2.55 10.55 -3.68
C PRO A 339 3.91 9.98 -3.24
N ASN A 340 4.00 9.60 -1.96
CA ASN A 340 5.27 9.33 -1.28
C ASN A 340 5.78 7.90 -1.51
N GLY A 341 4.89 6.93 -1.40
CA GLY A 341 5.20 5.50 -1.40
C GLY A 341 4.25 4.75 -2.33
N LEU A 342 4.72 3.61 -2.84
CA LEU A 342 3.98 2.77 -3.77
C LEU A 342 4.11 1.29 -3.38
N ALA A 343 3.00 0.55 -3.46
CA ALA A 343 2.93 -0.88 -3.22
C ALA A 343 1.99 -1.55 -4.22
N LEU A 344 2.21 -2.85 -4.49
CA LEU A 344 1.47 -3.62 -5.49
C LEU A 344 0.77 -4.81 -4.84
N ASP A 345 -0.51 -5.01 -5.19
CA ASP A 345 -1.16 -6.32 -5.13
C ASP A 345 -1.10 -6.93 -6.54
N GLU A 346 -0.12 -7.81 -6.75
CA GLU A 346 0.12 -8.47 -8.03
C GLU A 346 -1.05 -9.39 -8.44
N LYS A 347 -1.71 -10.02 -7.47
CA LYS A 347 -2.80 -10.98 -7.75
C LYS A 347 -4.05 -10.27 -8.27
N GLU A 348 -4.31 -9.07 -7.76
CA GLU A 348 -5.47 -8.25 -8.14
C GLU A 348 -5.14 -7.16 -9.14
N LYS A 349 -3.88 -7.08 -9.59
CA LYS A 349 -3.37 -6.03 -10.47
C LYS A 349 -3.75 -4.64 -9.95
N ARG A 350 -3.50 -4.41 -8.66
CA ARG A 350 -3.94 -3.21 -7.94
C ARG A 350 -2.76 -2.47 -7.31
N LEU A 351 -2.74 -1.16 -7.50
CA LEU A 351 -1.77 -0.23 -6.93
C LEU A 351 -2.31 0.32 -5.62
N TYR A 352 -1.40 0.52 -4.67
CA TYR A 352 -1.64 1.27 -3.44
C TYR A 352 -0.58 2.34 -3.29
N TRP A 353 -0.98 3.55 -2.90
CA TRP A 353 -0.05 4.63 -2.60
C TRP A 353 -0.49 5.44 -1.40
N VAL A 354 0.50 6.04 -0.75
CA VAL A 354 0.30 7.02 0.33
C VAL A 354 0.49 8.43 -0.21
N ASP A 355 -0.41 9.35 0.13
CA ASP A 355 -0.21 10.77 -0.13
C ASP A 355 0.20 11.48 1.16
N GLY A 356 1.45 11.96 1.22
CA GLY A 356 2.01 12.54 2.42
C GLY A 356 1.48 13.92 2.79
N LYS A 357 0.78 14.61 1.88
CA LYS A 357 0.15 15.90 2.20
C LYS A 357 -1.30 15.69 2.64
N ASP A 358 -1.97 14.79 1.95
CA ASP A 358 -3.37 14.47 2.20
C ASP A 358 -3.54 13.59 3.45
N GLY A 359 -2.52 12.81 3.81
CA GLY A 359 -2.54 11.94 4.98
C GLY A 359 -3.14 10.55 4.70
N ASP A 360 -3.65 10.33 3.49
CA ASP A 360 -4.49 9.17 3.18
C ASP A 360 -3.78 8.08 2.35
N VAL A 361 -4.37 6.88 2.36
CA VAL A 361 -3.99 5.78 1.46
C VAL A 361 -5.04 5.61 0.37
N TYR A 362 -4.55 5.51 -0.86
CA TYR A 362 -5.34 5.38 -2.06
C TYR A 362 -5.04 4.11 -2.81
N SER A 363 -5.96 3.70 -3.67
CA SER A 363 -5.83 2.51 -4.50
C SER A 363 -6.51 2.67 -5.85
N CYS A 364 -6.00 1.98 -6.88
CA CYS A 364 -6.62 1.84 -8.20
C CYS A 364 -6.08 0.58 -8.90
N TYR A 365 -6.71 0.13 -9.99
CA TYR A 365 -6.15 -0.93 -10.82
C TYR A 365 -4.92 -0.46 -11.63
N PHE A 366 -4.14 -1.40 -12.18
CA PHE A 366 -2.95 -1.11 -13.01
C PHE A 366 -3.26 -0.34 -14.31
N ASP A 367 -4.53 -0.20 -14.68
CA ASP A 367 -5.01 0.63 -15.79
C ASP A 367 -5.50 2.02 -15.35
N GLY A 368 -5.49 2.31 -14.04
CA GLY A 368 -5.97 3.56 -13.43
C GLY A 368 -7.47 3.58 -13.12
N SER A 369 -8.21 2.53 -13.43
CA SER A 369 -9.63 2.43 -13.14
C SER A 369 -9.91 2.07 -11.67
N ASN A 370 -11.18 2.19 -11.25
CA ASN A 370 -11.65 1.89 -9.89
C ASN A 370 -10.80 2.55 -8.79
N ARG A 371 -10.52 3.84 -8.97
CA ARG A 371 -9.79 4.61 -7.96
C ARG A 371 -10.65 4.80 -6.72
N GLN A 372 -10.08 4.52 -5.56
CA GLN A 372 -10.73 4.69 -4.26
C GLN A 372 -9.74 5.17 -3.20
N ARG A 373 -10.27 5.87 -2.19
CA ARG A 373 -9.57 6.12 -0.93
C ARG A 373 -9.84 4.92 -0.01
N VAL A 374 -8.78 4.21 0.42
CA VAL A 374 -8.91 2.98 1.22
C VAL A 374 -8.68 3.21 2.72
N ILE A 375 -7.91 4.24 3.07
CA ILE A 375 -7.68 4.62 4.47
C ILE A 375 -7.78 6.15 4.54
N ASP A 376 -8.75 6.63 5.32
CA ASP A 376 -8.92 8.02 5.71
C ASP A 376 -8.34 8.19 7.12
N MET A 377 -7.13 8.75 7.23
CA MET A 377 -6.41 8.76 8.51
C MET A 377 -6.84 9.93 9.42
N ASP A 378 -7.14 11.08 8.84
CA ASP A 378 -7.52 12.28 9.58
C ASP A 378 -8.93 12.14 10.21
N ALA A 379 -9.85 11.38 9.59
CA ALA A 379 -11.17 11.11 10.15
C ALA A 379 -11.15 10.21 11.41
N ILE A 380 -10.08 9.43 11.62
CA ILE A 380 -10.02 8.39 12.66
C ILE A 380 -9.53 8.92 14.00
N SER A 381 -8.65 9.93 14.04
CA SER A 381 -8.01 10.36 15.30
C SER A 381 -7.87 11.86 15.52
N GLY A 382 -8.19 12.72 14.52
CA GLY A 382 -7.94 14.17 14.63
C GLY A 382 -6.45 14.53 14.74
N VAL A 383 -5.57 13.57 14.44
CA VAL A 383 -4.12 13.71 14.43
C VAL A 383 -3.67 13.77 12.97
N HIS A 384 -2.77 14.70 12.65
CA HIS A 384 -2.26 14.85 11.29
C HIS A 384 -1.20 13.79 10.96
N TYR A 385 -1.53 12.89 10.04
CA TYR A 385 -0.61 11.87 9.53
C TYR A 385 0.23 12.41 8.37
N GLN A 386 1.47 11.93 8.26
CA GLN A 386 2.35 12.13 7.13
C GLN A 386 2.94 10.78 6.71
N PRO A 387 2.15 9.98 5.97
CA PRO A 387 2.60 8.66 5.55
C PRO A 387 3.73 8.76 4.53
N PHE A 388 4.70 7.85 4.59
CA PHE A 388 5.89 7.89 3.71
C PHE A 388 6.13 6.59 2.96
N ALA A 389 6.50 5.51 3.66
CA ALA A 389 6.67 4.21 3.04
C ALA A 389 5.36 3.43 3.11
N ILE A 390 5.10 2.61 2.10
CA ILE A 390 3.98 1.67 2.07
C ILE A 390 4.47 0.35 1.46
N ASP A 391 3.94 -0.76 1.97
CA ASP A 391 4.07 -2.07 1.36
C ASP A 391 2.79 -2.88 1.58
N TYR A 392 2.52 -3.83 0.69
CA TYR A 392 1.33 -4.67 0.74
C TYR A 392 1.75 -6.13 0.85
N PHE A 393 1.21 -6.86 1.82
CA PHE A 393 1.41 -8.29 1.91
C PHE A 393 0.19 -8.96 2.53
N ASP A 394 -0.29 -10.02 1.89
CA ASP A 394 -1.33 -10.91 2.41
C ASP A 394 -2.56 -10.16 2.95
N TYR A 395 -3.20 -9.36 2.07
CA TYR A 395 -4.36 -8.53 2.40
C TYR A 395 -4.11 -7.43 3.44
N THR A 396 -2.87 -7.25 3.87
CA THR A 396 -2.48 -6.24 4.84
C THR A 396 -1.69 -5.14 4.18
N ILE A 397 -2.14 -3.91 4.38
CA ILE A 397 -1.40 -2.71 4.01
C ILE A 397 -0.55 -2.31 5.21
N TYR A 398 0.74 -2.10 5.00
CA TYR A 398 1.69 -1.62 5.98
C TYR A 398 2.19 -0.26 5.55
N TRP A 399 2.21 0.73 6.45
CA TRP A 399 2.76 2.05 6.13
C TRP A 399 3.53 2.64 7.30
N SER A 400 4.54 3.43 6.99
CA SER A 400 5.24 4.26 7.97
C SER A 400 4.66 5.66 8.00
N ASP A 401 4.63 6.26 9.18
CA ASP A 401 4.24 7.64 9.38
C ASP A 401 5.39 8.45 10.00
N ARG A 402 5.70 9.61 9.42
CA ARG A 402 6.80 10.47 9.87
C ARG A 402 6.45 11.25 11.13
N ASN A 403 5.21 11.73 11.27
CA ASN A 403 4.78 12.54 12.41
C ASN A 403 4.62 11.65 13.65
N GLN A 404 4.02 10.49 13.49
CA GLN A 404 3.79 9.52 14.56
C GLN A 404 5.03 8.68 14.88
N ARG A 405 6.05 8.68 14.00
CA ARG A 405 7.29 7.90 14.17
C ARG A 405 7.03 6.41 14.41
N SER A 406 6.06 5.90 13.64
CA SER A 406 5.48 4.58 13.81
C SER A 406 5.23 3.88 12.47
N ILE A 407 5.15 2.55 12.53
CA ILE A 407 4.64 1.73 11.43
C ILE A 407 3.28 1.18 11.83
N TYR A 408 2.31 1.34 10.95
CA TYR A 408 0.97 0.85 11.11
C TYR A 408 0.69 -0.29 10.13
N SER A 409 -0.31 -1.09 10.46
CA SER A 409 -0.90 -2.02 9.52
C SER A 409 -2.40 -2.00 9.59
N LYS A 410 -3.02 -2.32 8.45
CA LYS A 410 -4.45 -2.43 8.31
C LYS A 410 -4.79 -3.64 7.45
N TYR A 411 -5.60 -4.55 8.00
CA TYR A 411 -6.04 -5.75 7.31
C TYR A 411 -7.31 -5.46 6.51
N ARG A 412 -7.30 -5.79 5.22
CA ARG A 412 -8.45 -5.69 4.31
C ARG A 412 -9.32 -6.94 4.45
N LEU A 413 -10.52 -6.80 5.01
CA LEU A 413 -11.49 -7.89 5.16
C LEU A 413 -12.22 -8.17 3.85
N ASN A 414 -12.64 -7.11 3.17
CA ASN A 414 -13.34 -7.14 1.89
C ASN A 414 -12.95 -5.86 1.10
N LYS A 415 -13.53 -5.61 -0.09
CA LYS A 415 -13.09 -4.51 -0.97
C LYS A 415 -13.12 -3.12 -0.32
N ASN A 416 -14.03 -2.92 0.63
CA ASN A 416 -14.32 -1.60 1.23
C ASN A 416 -14.08 -1.55 2.75
N GLU A 417 -13.98 -2.69 3.43
CA GLU A 417 -13.87 -2.78 4.88
C GLU A 417 -12.47 -3.22 5.33
N PHE A 418 -11.95 -2.48 6.29
CA PHE A 418 -10.64 -2.67 6.85
C PHE A 418 -10.73 -2.75 8.37
N ARG A 419 -10.06 -3.73 8.99
CA ARG A 419 -9.94 -3.79 10.46
C ARG A 419 -9.13 -2.61 10.99
N THR A 420 -9.36 -2.24 12.25
CA THR A 420 -8.69 -1.13 12.93
C THR A 420 -7.18 -1.22 12.85
N ASP A 421 -6.55 -0.06 12.65
CA ASP A 421 -5.11 0.09 12.53
C ASP A 421 -4.39 -0.46 13.75
N GLN A 422 -3.31 -1.22 13.52
CA GLN A 422 -2.44 -1.70 14.57
C GLN A 422 -1.08 -1.03 14.46
N ASN A 423 -0.62 -0.45 15.57
CA ASN A 423 0.74 0.04 15.69
C ASN A 423 1.68 -1.15 15.85
N ILE A 424 2.50 -1.41 14.83
CA ILE A 424 3.49 -2.51 14.83
C ILE A 424 4.77 -2.07 15.51
N PHE A 425 5.10 -0.78 15.44
CA PHE A 425 6.37 -0.26 15.93
C PHE A 425 6.25 1.23 16.29
N GLN A 426 6.82 1.60 17.44
CA GLN A 426 6.97 2.97 17.89
C GLN A 426 8.43 3.18 18.29
N GLY A 427 9.12 4.18 17.72
CA GLY A 427 10.48 4.48 18.20
C GLY A 427 11.49 5.11 17.24
N GLY A 428 11.09 5.78 16.16
CA GLY A 428 12.05 6.54 15.36
C GLY A 428 11.50 7.06 14.04
N GLU A 429 12.27 7.94 13.40
CA GLU A 429 12.00 8.35 12.02
C GLU A 429 12.33 7.20 11.07
N ILE A 430 11.37 6.84 10.23
CA ILE A 430 11.42 5.69 9.34
C ILE A 430 11.41 6.21 7.92
N PHE A 431 12.53 6.03 7.23
CA PHE A 431 12.72 6.56 5.89
C PHE A 431 12.31 5.56 4.81
N ALA A 432 12.48 4.27 5.05
CA ALA A 432 11.99 3.22 4.15
C ALA A 432 11.54 2.00 4.94
N ALA A 433 10.57 1.26 4.41
CA ALA A 433 10.10 0.02 4.98
C ALA A 433 9.63 -0.95 3.87
N LYS A 434 9.97 -2.23 4.00
CA LYS A 434 9.54 -3.33 3.14
C LYS A 434 9.22 -4.58 3.97
N ILE A 435 8.16 -5.29 3.61
CA ILE A 435 7.82 -6.58 4.20
C ILE A 435 8.68 -7.67 3.58
N VAL A 436 9.26 -8.51 4.45
CA VAL A 436 10.10 -9.65 4.12
C VAL A 436 9.34 -10.94 4.43
N HIS A 437 9.13 -11.75 3.39
CA HIS A 437 8.51 -13.07 3.49
C HIS A 437 8.95 -13.96 2.31
N SER A 438 9.09 -15.27 2.50
CA SER A 438 9.52 -16.19 1.44
C SER A 438 8.66 -16.15 0.16
N THR A 439 7.38 -15.80 0.26
CA THR A 439 6.43 -15.74 -0.87
C THR A 439 6.35 -14.39 -1.57
N LYS A 440 7.03 -13.34 -1.07
CA LYS A 440 7.05 -12.00 -1.68
C LYS A 440 7.85 -11.94 -2.99
N GLN A 441 8.75 -12.89 -3.20
CA GLN A 441 9.65 -12.93 -4.35
C GLN A 441 9.47 -14.24 -5.14
N PRO A 442 8.31 -14.45 -5.79
CA PRO A 442 8.08 -15.61 -6.62
C PRO A 442 9.06 -15.66 -7.79
N LEU A 443 9.40 -16.87 -8.23
CA LEU A 443 10.20 -17.04 -9.44
C LEU A 443 9.29 -16.99 -10.66
N THR A 444 9.65 -16.16 -11.62
CA THR A 444 9.08 -16.17 -12.97
C THR A 444 10.14 -16.61 -13.98
N THR A 445 9.75 -16.73 -15.25
CA THR A 445 10.68 -17.07 -16.33
C THR A 445 11.68 -15.94 -16.56
N ASN A 446 12.98 -16.22 -16.38
CA ASN A 446 14.03 -15.28 -16.76
C ASN A 446 14.18 -15.26 -18.29
N ARG A 447 13.70 -14.18 -18.92
CA ARG A 447 13.70 -13.98 -20.38
C ARG A 447 15.08 -13.64 -20.94
N CYS A 448 16.00 -13.25 -20.06
CA CYS A 448 17.37 -12.90 -20.39
C CYS A 448 18.35 -14.06 -20.18
N LYS A 449 17.91 -15.26 -19.78
CA LYS A 449 18.84 -16.36 -19.42
C LYS A 449 19.77 -16.79 -20.56
N SER A 450 19.30 -16.72 -21.81
CA SER A 450 20.07 -17.07 -23.01
C SER A 450 20.14 -15.88 -23.98
N ASN A 451 20.22 -14.67 -23.44
CA ASN A 451 20.28 -13.45 -24.25
C ASN A 451 21.61 -13.33 -25.01
N LYS A 452 21.57 -12.61 -26.13
CA LYS A 452 22.75 -12.29 -26.95
C LYS A 452 23.26 -10.86 -26.73
N CYS A 453 22.72 -10.14 -25.74
CA CYS A 453 23.06 -8.75 -25.49
C CYS A 453 24.50 -8.64 -24.96
N SER A 454 25.26 -7.70 -25.51
CA SER A 454 26.64 -7.46 -25.08
C SER A 454 26.76 -6.86 -23.67
N HIS A 455 25.76 -6.08 -23.23
CA HIS A 455 25.80 -5.34 -21.96
C HIS A 455 24.55 -5.58 -21.10
N LEU A 456 23.43 -4.91 -21.39
CA LEU A 456 22.16 -5.13 -20.68
C LEU A 456 21.14 -5.85 -21.53
N CYS A 457 20.42 -6.76 -20.87
CA CYS A 457 19.19 -7.37 -21.36
C CYS A 457 18.07 -6.99 -20.39
N LEU A 458 17.04 -6.31 -20.89
CA LEU A 458 15.87 -5.94 -20.11
C LEU A 458 14.65 -6.74 -20.58
N PRO A 459 13.83 -7.25 -19.66
CA PRO A 459 12.61 -7.96 -20.04
C PRO A 459 11.53 -6.96 -20.48
N HIS A 460 10.64 -7.37 -21.39
CA HIS A 460 9.60 -6.47 -21.92
C HIS A 460 8.19 -7.08 -21.84
N ASN A 461 7.94 -8.19 -22.55
CA ASN A 461 6.68 -8.94 -22.54
C ASN A 461 6.97 -10.42 -22.24
N GLU A 462 5.94 -11.26 -22.12
CA GLU A 462 6.03 -12.67 -21.70
C GLU A 462 7.19 -13.46 -22.34
N PHE A 463 7.48 -13.21 -23.63
CA PHE A 463 8.51 -13.93 -24.41
C PHE A 463 9.61 -13.05 -24.97
N CYS A 464 9.65 -11.76 -24.63
CA CYS A 464 10.52 -10.79 -25.29
C CYS A 464 11.49 -10.11 -24.32
N TYR A 465 12.69 -9.83 -24.82
CA TYR A 465 13.68 -9.00 -24.17
C TYR A 465 14.25 -7.95 -25.15
N VAL A 466 14.93 -6.97 -24.60
CA VAL A 466 15.53 -5.85 -25.32
C VAL A 466 16.98 -5.67 -24.88
N CYS A 467 17.88 -5.50 -25.84
CA CYS A 467 19.28 -5.17 -25.55
C CYS A 467 19.44 -3.66 -25.44
N ILE A 468 20.04 -3.21 -24.34
CA ILE A 468 20.26 -1.79 -24.04
C ILE A 468 21.74 -1.54 -23.73
N CYS A 469 22.21 -0.35 -24.13
CA CYS A 469 23.60 0.04 -24.00
C CYS A 469 23.83 1.00 -22.84
N PRO A 470 24.96 0.88 -22.12
CA PRO A 470 25.33 1.80 -21.05
C PRO A 470 25.45 3.25 -21.52
N THR A 471 25.40 4.19 -20.58
CA THR A 471 25.64 5.61 -20.87
C THR A 471 26.97 5.80 -21.63
N ASN A 472 26.96 6.60 -22.70
CA ASN A 472 28.06 6.83 -23.66
C ASN A 472 28.32 5.69 -24.67
N TYR A 473 27.44 4.70 -24.76
CA TYR A 473 27.45 3.69 -25.82
C TYR A 473 26.15 3.76 -26.64
N HIS A 474 26.21 3.36 -27.89
CA HIS A 474 25.02 3.14 -28.73
C HIS A 474 24.95 1.70 -29.22
N LEU A 475 23.73 1.23 -29.44
CA LEU A 475 23.45 -0.10 -29.96
C LEU A 475 23.80 -0.13 -31.45
N THR A 476 24.46 -1.21 -31.89
CA THR A 476 24.76 -1.43 -33.30
C THR A 476 23.51 -1.78 -34.10
N ASP A 477 23.57 -1.65 -35.42
CA ASP A 477 22.48 -2.01 -36.34
C ASP A 477 22.03 -3.48 -36.20
N HIS A 478 22.90 -4.35 -35.66
CA HIS A 478 22.57 -5.74 -35.39
C HIS A 478 21.67 -5.93 -34.16
N GLY A 479 21.47 -4.90 -33.32
CA GLY A 479 20.53 -4.92 -32.19
C GLY A 479 21.02 -5.63 -30.93
N PHE A 480 22.27 -6.09 -30.87
CA PHE A 480 22.81 -6.87 -29.74
C PHE A 480 24.08 -6.27 -29.10
N SER A 481 24.90 -5.58 -29.89
CA SER A 481 26.23 -5.13 -29.45
C SER A 481 26.24 -3.63 -29.20
N CYS A 482 27.00 -3.19 -28.20
CA CYS A 482 27.16 -1.78 -27.89
C CYS A 482 28.56 -1.30 -28.30
N VAL A 483 28.61 -0.14 -28.93
CA VAL A 483 29.85 0.52 -29.34
C VAL A 483 29.93 1.90 -28.69
N ARG A 484 31.14 2.29 -28.27
CA ARG A 484 31.36 3.56 -27.58
C ARG A 484 31.12 4.72 -28.54
N ASN A 485 30.43 5.76 -28.07
CA ASN A 485 30.25 6.98 -28.85
C ASN A 485 31.62 7.60 -29.15
N LYS A 486 31.89 7.88 -30.42
CA LYS A 486 33.09 8.63 -30.81
C LYS A 486 32.95 10.05 -30.28
N THR A 487 33.74 10.43 -29.29
CA THR A 487 33.92 11.83 -28.92
C THR A 487 34.58 12.55 -30.09
N THR A 488 33.79 13.19 -30.96
CA THR A 488 34.34 14.21 -31.84
C THR A 488 34.69 15.40 -30.95
N VAL A 489 35.96 15.47 -30.53
CA VAL A 489 36.55 16.73 -30.11
C VAL A 489 36.52 17.60 -31.37
N LYS A 490 35.49 18.43 -31.51
CA LYS A 490 35.62 19.63 -32.35
C LYS A 490 36.49 20.56 -31.52
N ASP A 491 37.70 20.82 -32.00
CA ASP A 491 38.49 21.97 -31.56
C ASP A 491 37.66 23.24 -31.83
N ASN A 492 36.80 23.60 -30.88
CA ASN A 492 36.11 24.88 -30.90
C ASN A 492 37.01 25.89 -30.19
N THR A 493 37.67 26.70 -31.01
CA THR A 493 38.35 27.94 -30.64
C THR A 493 37.32 29.04 -30.35
N ASP A 494 36.45 28.86 -29.35
CA ASP A 494 35.59 29.97 -28.88
C ASP A 494 35.17 29.84 -27.39
N PRO A 495 35.42 30.81 -26.50
CA PRO A 495 35.35 30.60 -25.04
C PRO A 495 33.98 30.74 -24.36
N TRP A 496 32.83 30.77 -25.05
CA TRP A 496 31.57 31.20 -24.42
C TRP A 496 30.29 30.39 -24.71
N THR A 497 30.37 29.11 -25.04
CA THR A 497 29.16 28.25 -25.04
C THR A 497 29.46 26.82 -24.59
N LEU A 498 29.24 26.55 -23.31
CA LEU A 498 29.18 25.21 -22.74
C LEU A 498 27.70 24.83 -22.55
N ASN A 499 27.02 24.53 -23.66
CA ASN A 499 25.76 23.78 -23.63
C ASN A 499 26.06 22.37 -24.13
N THR A 500 26.40 21.48 -23.21
CA THR A 500 26.28 20.04 -23.46
C THR A 500 24.81 19.66 -23.33
N GLU A 501 24.05 19.84 -24.41
CA GLU A 501 22.77 19.15 -24.58
C GLU A 501 23.06 17.66 -24.78
N PHE A 502 23.01 16.89 -23.70
CA PHE A 502 22.83 15.44 -23.80
C PHE A 502 21.35 15.18 -24.10
N ALA A 503 20.98 15.29 -25.37
CA ALA A 503 19.71 14.74 -25.84
C ALA A 503 19.77 13.21 -25.64
N VAL A 504 19.11 12.70 -24.60
CA VAL A 504 18.84 11.26 -24.44
C VAL A 504 17.75 10.91 -25.45
N ALA A 505 18.14 10.79 -26.73
CA ALA A 505 17.28 10.19 -27.72
C ALA A 505 17.00 8.75 -27.26
N SER A 506 15.71 8.42 -27.13
CA SER A 506 15.24 7.04 -26.93
C SER A 506 16.02 6.12 -27.88
N GLN A 507 16.89 5.26 -27.34
CA GLN A 507 17.68 4.37 -28.18
C GLN A 507 16.70 3.47 -28.95
N PRO A 508 16.75 3.43 -30.30
CA PRO A 508 15.91 2.52 -31.06
C PRO A 508 16.34 1.10 -30.70
N SER A 509 15.50 0.42 -29.92
CA SER A 509 15.81 -0.89 -29.38
C SER A 509 14.91 -1.93 -30.04
N GLN A 510 15.52 -2.97 -30.61
CA GLN A 510 14.78 -4.03 -31.29
C GLN A 510 14.31 -5.06 -30.25
N ARG A 511 13.00 -5.31 -30.22
CA ARG A 511 12.41 -6.37 -29.39
C ARG A 511 12.80 -7.74 -29.96
N ILE A 512 13.46 -8.56 -29.14
CA ILE A 512 13.85 -9.93 -29.49
C ILE A 512 12.93 -10.87 -28.73
N CYS A 513 12.11 -11.61 -29.48
CA CYS A 513 11.08 -12.48 -28.90
C CYS A 513 11.36 -13.93 -29.27
N ASP A 514 11.31 -14.81 -28.27
CA ASP A 514 11.23 -16.24 -28.52
C ASP A 514 9.84 -16.58 -29.06
N LYS A 515 9.76 -17.46 -30.07
CA LYS A 515 8.46 -17.91 -30.59
C LYS A 515 7.73 -18.66 -29.47
N PRO A 516 6.41 -18.46 -29.28
CA PRO A 516 5.65 -19.27 -28.36
C PRO A 516 5.82 -20.74 -28.79
N VAL A 517 6.25 -21.59 -27.84
CA VAL A 517 6.24 -23.03 -28.05
C VAL A 517 4.77 -23.41 -28.15
N VAL A 518 4.25 -23.49 -29.37
CA VAL A 518 2.94 -24.08 -29.64
C VAL A 518 3.03 -25.52 -29.17
N LYS A 519 2.55 -25.80 -27.94
CA LYS A 519 2.32 -27.17 -27.51
C LYS A 519 1.34 -27.75 -28.51
N ASP A 520 1.83 -28.71 -29.28
CA ASP A 520 1.11 -29.40 -30.34
C ASP A 520 -0.28 -29.80 -29.82
N THR A 521 -1.34 -29.27 -30.44
CA THR A 521 -2.74 -29.39 -29.99
C THR A 521 -3.26 -30.83 -29.99
N LYS A 522 -2.44 -31.79 -30.42
CA LYS A 522 -2.70 -33.23 -30.32
C LYS A 522 -2.42 -33.83 -28.94
N THR A 523 -1.55 -33.22 -28.13
CA THR A 523 -1.21 -33.76 -26.80
C THR A 523 -2.21 -33.28 -25.73
N ALA A 524 -2.67 -32.02 -25.83
CA ALA A 524 -3.68 -31.45 -24.93
C ALA A 524 -5.06 -32.16 -25.05
N ARG A 525 -5.39 -32.70 -26.23
CA ARG A 525 -6.63 -33.48 -26.45
C ARG A 525 -6.61 -34.88 -25.83
N LYS A 526 -5.43 -35.40 -25.46
CA LYS A 526 -5.31 -36.70 -24.76
C LYS A 526 -5.40 -36.54 -23.25
N GLU A 527 -4.91 -35.44 -22.68
CA GLU A 527 -5.04 -35.13 -21.25
C GLU A 527 -6.50 -34.78 -20.89
N PHE A 528 -7.18 -33.98 -21.72
CA PHE A 528 -8.61 -33.65 -21.50
C PHE A 528 -9.57 -34.86 -21.62
N LYS A 529 -9.14 -35.97 -22.24
CA LYS A 529 -9.95 -37.19 -22.37
C LYS A 529 -9.74 -38.19 -21.22
N MET A 530 -8.71 -38.02 -20.39
CA MET A 530 -8.52 -38.86 -19.20
C MET A 530 -9.27 -38.31 -17.98
N GLU A 531 -9.35 -36.99 -17.79
CA GLU A 531 -10.07 -36.39 -16.64
C GLU A 531 -11.60 -36.55 -16.72
N HIS A 532 -12.19 -36.72 -17.91
CA HIS A 532 -13.63 -36.98 -18.05
C HIS A 532 -14.04 -38.46 -17.86
N LYS A 533 -13.11 -39.34 -17.48
CA LYS A 533 -13.41 -40.75 -17.16
C LYS A 533 -13.34 -41.07 -15.66
N GLU A 534 -12.94 -40.10 -14.83
CA GLU A 534 -12.90 -40.21 -13.37
C GLU A 534 -13.82 -39.21 -12.63
N LEU A 535 -14.71 -38.53 -13.36
CA LEU A 535 -15.92 -37.86 -12.86
C LEU A 535 -17.13 -38.61 -13.43
#